data_AF-A0A2S9JNI9-F1
#
_entry.id   AF-A0A2S9JNI9-F1
#
_cell.length_a   1.000
_cell.length_b   1.000
_cell.length_c   1.000
_cell.angle_alpha   90.00
_cell.angle_beta   90.00
_cell.angle_gamma   90.00
#
_symmetry.space_group_name_H-M   'P 1'
#
loop_
_entity.id
_entity.type
_entity.pdbx_description
1 polymer ?
#
loop_
_entity_poly.entity_id
_entity_poly.type
_entity_poly.pdbx_seq_one_letter_code
_entity_poly.pdbx_strand_id
1 'polypeptide(L)'
;MIMPSDKEYKVTKQIMLGRATINPDFIELANFIDQTFDVKTVNIFYDTIDKGKRPRLNICFEFEREKQIFNEKGGHVNLDSEKQKIIADKFSQTLKEQKIIRRKGLFDVFTKSKKEKFRPDNVCVYYSAFEPIARIEANENVPKEKIAQLKKGLNSKDLWEISRCFSGTTFFLYTDHQMKQFENSDVRKLWADKYFDLLEPYNEFGYLKREKFNINLDSKENFDNNYESNWYYYYK
;
A
#
# COMPACT_ATOMS: atom_id res chain seq x y z
N MET A 1 7.33 -2.68 -3.35
CA MET A 1 5.98 -2.15 -3.13
C MET A 1 5.03 -3.34 -3.14
N ILE A 2 4.06 -3.41 -2.24
CA ILE A 2 2.98 -4.42 -2.31
C ILE A 2 2.01 -3.97 -3.41
N MET A 3 1.52 -4.88 -4.24
CA MET A 3 0.56 -4.64 -5.32
C MET A 3 -0.76 -5.36 -5.08
N PRO A 4 -1.87 -4.97 -5.75
CA PRO A 4 -3.16 -5.68 -5.59
C PRO A 4 -3.10 -7.16 -5.95
N SER A 5 -2.16 -7.56 -6.81
CA SER A 5 -1.93 -8.96 -7.18
C SER A 5 -1.34 -9.81 -6.05
N ASP A 6 -0.67 -9.18 -5.08
CA ASP A 6 0.11 -9.86 -4.05
C ASP A 6 -0.78 -10.59 -3.05
N LYS A 7 -0.26 -11.68 -2.51
CA LYS A 7 -0.99 -12.53 -1.56
C LYS A 7 -1.32 -11.77 -0.29
N GLU A 8 -0.39 -10.95 0.19
CA GLU A 8 -0.50 -10.12 1.37
C GLU A 8 -1.71 -9.19 1.26
N TYR A 9 -1.84 -8.48 0.13
CA TYR A 9 -2.98 -7.61 -0.12
C TYR A 9 -4.30 -8.40 -0.16
N LYS A 10 -4.36 -9.51 -0.92
CA LYS A 10 -5.58 -10.31 -1.08
C LYS A 10 -6.08 -10.89 0.24
N VAL A 11 -5.17 -11.36 1.10
CA VAL A 11 -5.53 -11.89 2.42
C VAL A 11 -6.02 -10.77 3.33
N THR A 12 -5.29 -9.65 3.40
CA THR A 12 -5.70 -8.48 4.19
C THR A 12 -7.06 -7.93 3.72
N LYS A 13 -7.32 -7.93 2.41
CA LYS A 13 -8.61 -7.55 1.83
C LYS A 13 -9.76 -8.40 2.36
N GLN A 14 -9.58 -9.72 2.49
CA GLN A 14 -10.63 -10.58 3.09
C GLN A 14 -10.90 -10.23 4.57
N ILE A 15 -9.87 -9.83 5.31
CA ILE A 15 -10.02 -9.35 6.69
C ILE A 15 -10.81 -8.03 6.72
N MET A 16 -10.44 -7.08 5.85
CA MET A 16 -11.13 -5.79 5.72
C MET A 16 -12.60 -5.93 5.30
N LEU A 17 -12.94 -6.97 4.52
CA LEU A 17 -14.30 -7.31 4.13
C LEU A 17 -15.08 -8.10 5.21
N GLY A 18 -14.46 -8.39 6.36
CA GLY A 18 -15.07 -9.19 7.44
C GLY A 18 -15.24 -10.68 7.08
N ARG A 19 -14.58 -11.16 6.03
CA ARG A 19 -14.65 -12.55 5.53
C ARG A 19 -13.56 -13.45 6.09
N ALA A 20 -12.56 -12.85 6.73
CA ALA A 20 -11.47 -13.54 7.41
C ALA A 20 -11.09 -12.75 8.67
N THR A 21 -10.28 -13.38 9.53
CA THR A 21 -9.70 -12.72 10.70
C THR A 21 -8.19 -12.73 10.60
N ILE A 22 -7.53 -11.82 11.32
CA ILE A 22 -6.08 -11.88 11.54
C ILE A 22 -5.69 -13.26 12.09
N ASN A 23 -4.47 -13.73 11.79
CA ASN A 23 -3.93 -14.95 12.37
C ASN A 23 -4.01 -14.88 13.92
N PRO A 24 -4.68 -15.84 14.59
CA PRO A 24 -4.86 -15.82 16.04
C PRO A 24 -3.57 -15.67 16.85
N ASP A 25 -2.46 -16.22 16.37
CA ASP A 25 -1.14 -16.11 17.01
C ASP A 25 -0.64 -14.65 17.13
N PHE A 26 -1.20 -13.74 16.33
CA PHE A 26 -0.79 -12.33 16.27
C PHE A 26 -1.79 -11.36 16.90
N ILE A 27 -2.93 -11.83 17.40
CA ILE A 27 -3.97 -10.96 18.00
C ILE A 27 -3.39 -10.16 19.17
N GLU A 28 -2.65 -10.81 20.07
CA GLU A 28 -2.08 -10.13 21.24
C GLU A 28 -1.02 -9.09 20.84
N LEU A 29 -0.20 -9.39 19.83
CA LEU A 29 0.77 -8.45 19.31
C LEU A 29 0.08 -7.25 18.63
N ALA A 30 -0.95 -7.49 17.83
CA ALA A 30 -1.75 -6.43 17.20
C ALA A 30 -2.38 -5.51 18.26
N ASN A 31 -3.04 -6.07 19.27
CA ASN A 31 -3.64 -5.30 20.36
C ASN A 31 -2.59 -4.46 21.12
N PHE A 32 -1.40 -5.01 21.35
CA PHE A 32 -0.30 -4.26 21.97
C PHE A 32 0.14 -3.08 21.10
N ILE A 33 0.33 -3.29 19.79
CA ILE A 33 0.72 -2.23 18.85
C ILE A 33 -0.34 -1.13 18.84
N ASP A 34 -1.61 -1.50 18.72
CA ASP A 34 -2.74 -0.58 18.65
C ASP A 34 -2.83 0.30 19.91
N GLN A 35 -2.70 -0.31 21.09
CA GLN A 35 -2.71 0.41 22.37
C GLN A 35 -1.47 1.26 22.60
N THR A 36 -0.29 0.79 22.18
CA THR A 36 0.98 1.48 22.45
C THR A 36 1.17 2.70 21.55
N PHE A 37 0.69 2.63 20.30
CA PHE A 37 0.96 3.64 19.29
C PHE A 37 -0.28 4.38 18.78
N ASP A 38 -1.47 4.07 19.30
CA ASP A 38 -2.76 4.67 18.88
C ASP A 38 -3.00 4.51 17.37
N VAL A 39 -2.94 3.26 16.90
CA VAL A 39 -3.09 2.87 15.49
C VAL A 39 -4.02 1.67 15.36
N LYS A 40 -4.42 1.33 14.13
CA LYS A 40 -5.18 0.12 13.85
C LYS A 40 -4.38 -0.87 13.00
N THR A 41 -3.94 -1.95 13.63
CA THR A 41 -3.30 -3.07 12.95
C THR A 41 -4.37 -3.95 12.28
N VAL A 42 -4.33 -4.04 10.96
CA VAL A 42 -5.29 -4.84 10.18
C VAL A 42 -4.82 -6.28 10.06
N ASN A 43 -3.53 -6.49 9.83
CA ASN A 43 -2.96 -7.82 9.63
C ASN A 43 -1.47 -7.85 9.97
N ILE A 44 -0.96 -9.04 10.29
CA ILE A 44 0.46 -9.27 10.55
C ILE A 44 0.91 -10.48 9.73
N PHE A 45 1.96 -10.30 8.93
CA PHE A 45 2.56 -11.39 8.16
C PHE A 45 3.93 -11.75 8.73
N TYR A 46 4.17 -13.04 8.84
CA TYR A 46 5.48 -13.58 9.16
C TYR A 46 6.00 -14.38 7.98
N ASP A 47 7.24 -14.10 7.58
CA ASP A 47 7.98 -14.90 6.62
C ASP A 47 9.46 -14.97 7.00
N THR A 48 10.28 -15.49 6.09
CA THR A 48 11.73 -15.53 6.26
C THR A 48 12.42 -15.04 4.99
N ILE A 49 13.35 -14.11 5.15
CA ILE A 49 14.21 -13.59 4.07
C ILE A 49 15.61 -14.22 4.14
N ASP A 50 16.52 -13.78 3.27
CA ASP A 50 17.91 -14.26 3.22
C ASP A 50 18.03 -15.77 3.08
N LYS A 51 17.26 -16.35 2.15
CA LYS A 51 17.15 -17.81 1.92
C LYS A 51 16.69 -18.57 3.18
N GLY A 52 15.75 -17.98 3.93
CA GLY A 52 15.15 -18.61 5.10
C GLY A 52 15.94 -18.44 6.40
N LYS A 53 16.95 -17.57 6.41
CA LYS A 53 17.82 -17.34 7.57
C LYS A 53 17.24 -16.33 8.53
N ARG A 54 16.71 -15.22 8.03
CA ARG A 54 16.27 -14.09 8.86
C ARG A 54 14.74 -14.03 8.91
N PRO A 55 14.12 -14.13 10.09
CA PRO A 55 12.69 -13.95 10.22
C PRO A 55 12.30 -12.50 9.95
N ARG A 56 11.13 -12.29 9.36
CA ARG A 56 10.62 -10.96 9.05
C ARG A 56 9.13 -10.88 9.37
N LEU A 57 8.73 -9.74 9.91
CA LEU A 57 7.38 -9.41 10.34
C LEU A 57 6.91 -8.16 9.60
N ASN A 58 5.83 -8.28 8.84
CA ASN A 58 5.12 -7.15 8.23
C ASN A 58 3.95 -6.77 9.13
N ILE A 59 3.92 -5.54 9.62
CA ILE A 59 2.74 -4.98 10.28
C ILE A 59 1.96 -4.17 9.25
N CYS A 60 0.75 -4.61 8.94
CA CYS A 60 -0.13 -3.97 7.97
C CYS A 60 -1.17 -3.12 8.71
N PHE A 61 -1.10 -1.80 8.53
CA PHE A 61 -2.07 -0.84 9.04
C PHE A 61 -3.16 -0.56 8.01
N GLU A 62 -4.24 0.08 8.42
CA GLU A 62 -5.30 0.46 7.48
C GLU A 62 -4.84 1.62 6.59
N PHE A 63 -4.29 2.68 7.18
CA PHE A 63 -3.96 3.93 6.50
C PHE A 63 -2.46 4.21 6.45
N GLU A 64 -2.01 4.90 5.39
CA GLU A 64 -0.59 5.28 5.25
C GLU A 64 -0.12 6.19 6.39
N ARG A 65 -1.00 7.06 6.91
CA ARG A 65 -0.69 7.94 8.04
C ARG A 65 -0.33 7.17 9.32
N GLU A 66 -0.92 6.00 9.54
CA GLU A 66 -0.63 5.16 10.71
C GLU A 66 0.75 4.52 10.55
N LYS A 67 1.04 4.00 9.35
CA LYS A 67 2.37 3.48 9.00
C LYS A 67 3.45 4.55 9.14
N GLN A 68 3.18 5.82 8.77
CA GLN A 68 4.14 6.92 8.88
C GLN A 68 4.59 7.22 10.31
N ILE A 69 3.82 6.85 11.35
CA ILE A 69 4.24 6.97 12.76
C ILE A 69 5.49 6.15 13.05
N PHE A 70 5.75 5.10 12.26
CA PHE A 70 6.89 4.19 12.40
C PHE A 70 8.11 4.59 11.57
N ASN A 71 8.12 5.78 10.99
CA ASN A 71 9.30 6.35 10.34
C ASN A 71 10.12 7.20 11.33
N GLU A 72 11.41 7.39 11.05
CA GLU A 72 12.26 8.32 11.80
C GLU A 72 11.75 9.77 11.69
N LYS A 73 11.95 10.56 12.75
CA LYS A 73 11.60 11.99 12.74
C LYS A 73 12.38 12.72 11.64
N GLY A 74 11.66 13.32 10.68
CA GLY A 74 12.25 14.06 9.56
C GLY A 74 12.68 13.20 8.37
N GLY A 75 12.47 11.87 8.41
CA GLY A 75 12.77 10.96 7.32
C GLY A 75 11.51 10.30 6.74
N HIS A 76 11.34 10.36 5.43
CA HIS A 76 10.25 9.62 4.74
C HIS A 76 10.61 8.16 4.42
N VAL A 77 11.87 7.75 4.65
CA VAL A 77 12.42 6.48 4.15
C VAL A 77 12.91 5.55 5.26
N ASN A 78 13.52 6.09 6.32
CA ASN A 78 14.07 5.27 7.40
C ASN A 78 12.99 4.91 8.44
N LEU A 79 13.08 3.70 8.96
CA LEU A 79 12.19 3.19 9.99
C LEU A 79 12.71 3.52 11.39
N ASP A 80 11.79 3.83 12.30
CA ASP A 80 12.09 4.08 13.70
C ASP A 80 12.59 2.80 14.37
N SER A 81 13.90 2.74 14.59
CA SER A 81 14.57 1.57 15.15
C SER A 81 14.13 1.23 16.58
N GLU A 82 13.70 2.21 17.37
CA GLU A 82 13.19 1.98 18.73
C GLU A 82 11.84 1.29 18.67
N LYS A 83 10.92 1.76 17.82
CA LYS A 83 9.62 1.11 17.62
C LYS A 83 9.75 -0.29 17.03
N GLN A 84 10.68 -0.48 16.08
CA GLN A 84 10.99 -1.81 15.55
C GLN A 84 11.43 -2.76 16.67
N LYS A 85 12.34 -2.31 17.55
CA LYS A 85 12.82 -3.09 18.69
C LYS A 85 11.70 -3.41 19.68
N ILE A 86 10.86 -2.44 20.04
CA ILE A 86 9.71 -2.64 20.94
C ILE A 86 8.78 -3.74 20.40
N ILE A 87 8.45 -3.70 19.11
CA ILE A 87 7.58 -4.69 18.48
C ILE A 87 8.26 -6.06 18.38
N ALA A 88 9.55 -6.12 18.04
CA ALA A 88 10.31 -7.36 18.00
C ALA A 88 10.40 -8.03 19.38
N ASP A 89 10.66 -7.24 20.42
CA ASP A 89 10.75 -7.70 21.81
C ASP A 89 9.37 -8.24 22.26
N LYS A 90 8.28 -7.51 21.99
CA LYS A 90 6.92 -7.99 22.32
C LYS A 90 6.52 -9.23 21.53
N PHE A 91 6.87 -9.33 20.25
CA PHE A 91 6.65 -10.54 19.46
C PHE A 91 7.29 -11.77 20.12
N SER A 92 8.57 -11.65 20.50
CA SER A 92 9.30 -12.71 21.21
C SER A 92 8.62 -13.09 22.54
N GLN A 93 8.15 -12.09 23.29
CA GLN A 93 7.45 -12.29 24.56
C GLN A 93 6.13 -13.04 24.36
N THR A 94 5.27 -12.56 23.46
CA THR A 94 3.95 -13.14 23.18
C THR A 94 4.05 -14.59 22.71
N LEU A 95 5.03 -14.92 21.85
CA LEU A 95 5.26 -16.32 21.45
C LEU A 95 5.62 -17.25 22.62
N LYS A 96 6.34 -16.73 23.64
CA LYS A 96 6.69 -17.49 24.85
C LYS A 96 5.48 -17.65 25.78
N GLU A 97 4.71 -16.58 25.98
CA GLU A 97 3.51 -16.56 26.83
C GLU A 97 2.44 -17.52 26.30
N GLN A 98 2.26 -17.55 24.98
CA GLN A 98 1.34 -18.45 24.29
C GLN A 98 1.89 -19.89 24.15
N LYS A 99 3.10 -20.16 24.65
CA LYS A 99 3.79 -21.47 24.55
C LYS A 99 3.95 -21.97 23.12
N ILE A 100 3.98 -21.07 22.13
CA ILE A 100 4.23 -21.39 20.72
C ILE A 100 5.69 -21.78 20.51
N ILE A 101 6.59 -21.11 21.23
CA ILE A 101 8.01 -21.47 21.33
C ILE A 101 8.32 -21.91 22.76
N ARG A 102 9.23 -22.88 22.91
CA ARG A 102 9.66 -23.34 24.23
C ARG A 102 10.69 -22.39 24.81
N ARG A 103 10.63 -22.13 26.13
CA ARG A 103 11.82 -21.65 26.85
C ARG A 103 12.86 -22.76 26.78
N LYS A 104 14.01 -22.51 26.15
CA LYS A 104 15.15 -23.43 26.21
C LYS A 104 15.53 -23.64 27.66
N GLY A 105 15.24 -24.81 28.20
CA GLY A 105 15.69 -25.21 29.54
C GLY A 105 17.14 -25.68 29.48
N LEU A 106 17.81 -25.71 30.65
CA LEU A 106 19.18 -26.25 30.78
C LEU A 106 19.32 -27.72 30.32
N PHE A 107 18.21 -28.45 30.15
CA PHE A 107 18.17 -29.87 29.76
C PHE A 107 17.67 -30.13 28.33
N ASP A 108 17.42 -29.10 27.50
CA ASP A 108 16.85 -29.25 26.13
C ASP A 108 17.85 -29.78 25.06
N VAL A 109 19.08 -30.15 25.47
CA VAL A 109 20.18 -30.54 24.56
C VAL A 109 19.90 -31.84 23.78
N PHE A 110 18.94 -32.68 24.23
CA PHE A 110 18.70 -34.01 23.66
C PHE A 110 17.41 -34.18 22.86
N THR A 111 16.58 -33.14 22.72
CA THR A 111 15.35 -33.24 21.91
C THR A 111 15.57 -32.75 20.49
N LYS A 112 15.33 -33.62 19.49
CA LYS A 112 15.19 -33.22 18.08
C LYS A 112 14.16 -32.10 18.01
N SER A 113 14.60 -30.88 17.73
CA SER A 113 13.71 -29.73 17.67
C SER A 113 12.69 -29.93 16.55
N LYS A 114 11.39 -29.94 16.91
CA LYS A 114 10.36 -29.68 15.90
C LYS A 114 10.67 -28.31 15.31
N LYS A 115 10.59 -28.19 13.99
CA LYS A 115 10.80 -26.91 13.30
C LYS A 115 9.76 -25.93 13.85
N GLU A 116 10.21 -24.97 14.67
CA GLU A 116 9.33 -23.99 15.29
C GLU A 116 8.62 -23.19 14.20
N LYS A 117 7.32 -22.93 14.39
CA LYS A 117 6.48 -22.18 13.45
C LYS A 117 7.02 -20.77 13.21
N PHE A 118 7.57 -20.16 14.26
CA PHE A 118 8.13 -18.81 14.26
C PHE A 118 9.51 -18.81 14.91
N ARG A 119 10.39 -17.92 14.45
CA ARG A 119 11.70 -17.65 15.05
C ARG A 119 11.69 -16.22 15.61
N PRO A 120 11.84 -16.04 16.92
CA PRO A 120 11.82 -14.71 17.53
C PRO A 120 13.14 -13.95 17.38
N ASP A 121 14.26 -14.67 17.23
CA ASP A 121 15.60 -14.08 17.25
C ASP A 121 15.88 -13.31 15.95
N ASN A 122 16.39 -12.08 16.08
CA ASN A 122 16.79 -11.21 14.97
C ASN A 122 15.68 -10.94 13.94
N VAL A 123 14.41 -10.90 14.37
CA VAL A 123 13.28 -10.58 13.51
C VAL A 123 13.40 -9.16 12.94
N CYS A 124 13.27 -9.04 11.62
CA CYS A 124 13.17 -7.76 10.95
C CYS A 124 11.71 -7.31 10.93
N VAL A 125 11.39 -6.17 11.55
CA VAL A 125 10.04 -5.60 11.53
C VAL A 125 9.95 -4.54 10.44
N TYR A 126 8.93 -4.60 9.60
CA TYR A 126 8.63 -3.55 8.62
C TYR A 126 7.12 -3.30 8.54
N TYR A 127 6.74 -2.21 7.90
CA TYR A 127 5.38 -1.68 7.96
C TYR A 127 4.81 -1.48 6.56
N SER A 128 3.50 -1.74 6.42
CA SER A 128 2.73 -1.51 5.21
C SER A 128 1.37 -0.90 5.55
N ALA A 129 0.67 -0.39 4.54
CA ALA A 129 -0.68 0.15 4.67
C ALA A 129 -1.60 -0.41 3.59
N PHE A 130 -2.87 -0.68 3.96
CA PHE A 130 -3.86 -1.24 3.05
C PHE A 130 -4.45 -0.20 2.08
N GLU A 131 -4.77 1.00 2.58
CA GLU A 131 -5.45 2.08 1.84
C GLU A 131 -4.75 2.44 0.52
N PRO A 132 -3.43 2.68 0.44
CA PRO A 132 -2.78 3.00 -0.83
C PRO A 132 -2.94 1.92 -1.89
N ILE A 133 -2.91 0.64 -1.49
CA ILE A 133 -3.00 -0.48 -2.43
C ILE A 133 -4.45 -0.69 -2.88
N ALA A 134 -5.43 -0.47 -2.00
CA ALA A 134 -6.84 -0.45 -2.38
C ALA A 134 -7.17 0.68 -3.36
N ARG A 135 -6.51 1.84 -3.24
CA ARG A 135 -6.62 2.93 -4.22
C ARG A 135 -6.02 2.58 -5.58
N ILE A 136 -4.91 1.84 -5.60
CA ILE A 136 -4.34 1.28 -6.83
C ILE A 136 -5.35 0.32 -7.46
N GLU A 137 -5.86 -0.64 -6.70
CA GLU A 137 -6.83 -1.62 -7.18
C GLU A 137 -8.08 -0.95 -7.78
N ALA A 138 -8.65 0.04 -7.08
CA ALA A 138 -9.80 0.80 -7.58
C ALA A 138 -9.51 1.47 -8.93
N ASN A 139 -8.34 2.12 -9.04
CA ASN A 139 -7.94 2.82 -10.25
C ASN A 139 -7.65 1.86 -11.41
N GLU A 140 -6.93 0.76 -11.17
CA GLU A 140 -6.56 -0.22 -12.19
C GLU A 140 -7.75 -1.03 -12.69
N ASN A 141 -8.74 -1.29 -11.83
CA ASN A 141 -9.96 -2.02 -12.20
C ASN A 141 -10.91 -1.27 -13.12
N VAL A 142 -10.70 0.04 -13.37
CA VAL A 142 -11.47 0.75 -14.40
C VAL A 142 -11.15 0.14 -15.78
N PRO A 143 -12.14 -0.36 -16.54
CA PRO A 143 -11.91 -0.98 -17.85
C PRO A 143 -11.33 0.01 -18.86
N LYS A 144 -10.42 -0.47 -19.72
CA LYS A 144 -9.78 0.36 -20.76
C LYS A 144 -10.81 0.98 -21.71
N GLU A 145 -11.89 0.27 -21.99
CA GLU A 145 -12.98 0.70 -22.86
C GLU A 145 -13.72 1.89 -22.25
N LYS A 146 -13.93 1.91 -20.94
CA LYS A 146 -14.54 3.07 -20.24
C LYS A 146 -13.64 4.30 -20.30
N ILE A 147 -12.32 4.12 -20.23
CA ILE A 147 -11.36 5.22 -20.40
C ILE A 147 -11.39 5.77 -21.83
N ALA A 148 -11.42 4.90 -22.84
CA ALA A 148 -11.53 5.31 -24.23
C ALA A 148 -12.86 6.04 -24.51
N GLN A 149 -13.96 5.55 -23.92
CA GLN A 149 -15.27 6.21 -23.99
C GLN A 149 -15.26 7.57 -23.31
N LEU A 150 -14.61 7.70 -22.16
CA LEU A 150 -14.43 9.00 -21.48
C LEU A 150 -13.69 9.98 -22.38
N LYS A 151 -12.51 9.60 -22.87
CA LYS A 151 -11.70 10.44 -23.76
C LYS A 151 -12.52 10.92 -24.96
N LYS A 152 -13.28 10.03 -25.59
CA LYS A 152 -14.19 10.37 -26.70
C LYS A 152 -15.33 11.30 -26.25
N GLY A 153 -15.94 11.04 -25.10
CA GLY A 153 -17.06 11.81 -24.56
C GLY A 153 -16.67 13.22 -24.08
N LEU A 154 -15.42 13.41 -23.65
CA LEU A 154 -14.87 14.74 -23.34
C LEU A 154 -14.70 15.59 -24.60
N ASN A 155 -14.49 14.95 -25.77
CA ASN A 155 -14.40 15.58 -27.09
C ASN A 155 -13.48 16.82 -27.13
N SER A 156 -12.41 16.80 -26.34
CA SER A 156 -11.42 17.88 -26.29
C SER A 156 -10.37 17.67 -27.37
N LYS A 157 -10.17 18.67 -28.23
CA LYS A 157 -9.14 18.64 -29.27
C LYS A 157 -7.72 18.71 -28.69
N ASP A 158 -7.60 19.23 -27.47
CA ASP A 158 -6.31 19.40 -26.79
C ASP A 158 -5.90 18.15 -26.00
N LEU A 159 -6.83 17.23 -25.72
CA LEU A 159 -6.58 16.02 -24.95
C LEU A 159 -5.96 14.93 -25.84
N TRP A 160 -4.69 14.62 -25.59
CA TRP A 160 -3.95 13.59 -26.30
C TRP A 160 -4.19 12.19 -25.72
N GLU A 161 -4.10 11.97 -24.40
CA GLU A 161 -4.17 10.65 -23.78
C GLU A 161 -4.69 10.68 -22.33
N ILE A 162 -5.33 9.61 -21.88
CA ILE A 162 -5.65 9.42 -20.45
C ILE A 162 -4.87 8.20 -19.98
N SER A 163 -3.76 8.43 -19.28
CA SER A 163 -2.89 7.38 -18.79
C SER A 163 -3.07 7.15 -17.30
N ARG A 164 -3.00 5.88 -16.89
CA ARG A 164 -3.20 5.44 -15.51
C ARG A 164 -2.00 4.65 -15.04
N CYS A 165 -1.55 4.94 -13.83
CA CYS A 165 -0.50 4.16 -13.16
C CYS A 165 -0.69 4.23 -11.65
N PHE A 166 -0.61 3.08 -10.97
CA PHE A 166 -0.91 2.97 -9.55
C PHE A 166 -2.27 3.59 -9.22
N SER A 167 -2.36 4.44 -8.18
CA SER A 167 -3.58 5.15 -7.80
C SER A 167 -3.77 6.47 -8.56
N GLY A 168 -2.84 6.83 -9.45
CA GLY A 168 -2.85 8.09 -10.18
C GLY A 168 -3.44 7.99 -11.58
N THR A 169 -4.00 9.09 -12.05
CA THR A 169 -4.46 9.26 -13.43
C THR A 169 -3.96 10.59 -13.98
N THR A 170 -3.31 10.54 -15.14
CA THR A 170 -2.78 11.71 -15.84
C THR A 170 -3.52 11.90 -17.15
N PHE A 171 -4.06 13.10 -17.35
CA PHE A 171 -4.62 13.53 -18.62
C PHE A 171 -3.55 14.31 -19.36
N PHE A 172 -3.09 13.77 -20.48
CA PHE A 172 -2.07 14.40 -21.28
C PHE A 172 -2.68 15.33 -22.33
N LEU A 173 -2.19 16.55 -22.38
CA LEU A 173 -2.45 17.51 -23.44
C LEU A 173 -1.39 17.36 -24.55
N TYR A 174 -1.54 18.01 -25.70
CA TYR A 174 -0.50 17.96 -26.73
C TYR A 174 0.74 18.79 -26.35
N THR A 175 0.56 19.99 -25.79
CA THR A 175 1.65 20.94 -25.48
C THR A 175 1.70 21.36 -24.02
N ASP A 176 2.88 21.80 -23.57
CA ASP A 176 3.07 22.36 -22.22
C ASP A 176 2.22 23.61 -21.99
N HIS A 177 2.03 24.41 -23.05
CA HIS A 177 1.18 25.58 -22.99
C HIS A 177 -0.28 25.23 -22.69
N GLN A 178 -0.84 24.24 -23.38
CA GLN A 178 -2.20 23.75 -23.11
C GLN A 178 -2.30 23.22 -21.68
N MET A 179 -1.36 22.38 -21.25
CA MET A 179 -1.34 21.85 -19.88
C MET A 179 -1.43 22.98 -18.83
N LYS A 180 -0.59 24.03 -18.96
CA LYS A 180 -0.60 25.19 -18.06
C LYS A 180 -1.92 25.97 -18.09
N GLN A 181 -2.59 26.07 -19.24
CA GLN A 181 -3.91 26.70 -19.34
C GLN A 181 -4.99 25.90 -18.58
N PHE A 182 -4.89 24.57 -18.59
CA PHE A 182 -5.87 23.71 -17.93
C PHE A 182 -5.62 23.54 -16.42
N GLU A 183 -4.39 23.72 -15.92
CA GLU A 183 -3.98 23.44 -14.54
C GLU A 183 -4.91 24.01 -13.46
N ASN A 184 -5.36 25.26 -13.64
CA ASN A 184 -6.25 25.98 -12.72
C ASN A 184 -7.65 26.24 -13.32
N SER A 185 -8.03 25.50 -14.35
CA SER A 185 -9.31 25.67 -15.03
C SER A 185 -10.43 24.83 -14.39
N ASP A 186 -11.69 25.26 -14.56
CA ASP A 186 -12.84 24.43 -14.20
C ASP A 186 -12.98 23.19 -15.09
N VAL A 187 -12.35 23.18 -16.26
CA VAL A 187 -12.31 22.02 -17.15
C VAL A 187 -11.54 20.86 -16.50
N ARG A 188 -10.44 21.13 -15.78
CA ARG A 188 -9.72 20.09 -15.03
C ARG A 188 -10.60 19.47 -13.96
N LYS A 189 -11.35 20.28 -13.22
CA LYS A 189 -12.31 19.79 -12.20
C LYS A 189 -13.39 18.93 -12.85
N LEU A 190 -13.97 19.38 -13.96
CA LEU A 190 -14.94 18.62 -14.74
C LEU A 190 -14.37 17.27 -15.19
N TRP A 191 -13.14 17.23 -15.70
CA TRP A 191 -12.49 15.97 -16.09
C TRP A 191 -12.23 15.05 -14.90
N ALA A 192 -11.79 15.60 -13.76
CA ALA A 192 -11.63 14.86 -12.53
C ALA A 192 -12.96 14.25 -12.06
N ASP A 193 -14.05 15.02 -12.08
CA ASP A 193 -15.38 14.56 -11.71
C ASP A 193 -15.88 13.44 -12.61
N LYS A 194 -15.68 13.57 -13.92
CA LYS A 194 -16.06 12.54 -14.90
C LYS A 194 -15.24 11.27 -14.75
N TYR A 195 -13.97 11.39 -14.42
CA TYR A 195 -13.14 10.23 -14.13
C TYR A 195 -13.56 9.56 -12.82
N PHE A 196 -13.86 10.35 -11.78
CA PHE A 196 -14.36 9.82 -10.51
C PHE A 196 -15.67 9.02 -10.71
N ASP A 197 -16.59 9.48 -11.56
CA ASP A 197 -17.81 8.73 -11.90
C ASP A 197 -17.51 7.30 -12.42
N LEU A 198 -16.41 7.12 -13.17
CA LEU A 198 -16.00 5.81 -13.67
C LEU A 198 -15.32 4.95 -12.61
N LEU A 199 -14.57 5.59 -11.71
CA LEU A 199 -13.79 4.94 -10.67
C LEU A 199 -14.65 4.52 -9.48
N GLU A 200 -15.70 5.27 -9.16
CA GLU A 200 -16.49 5.09 -7.94
C GLU A 200 -17.06 3.67 -7.76
N PRO A 201 -17.56 2.97 -8.80
CA PRO A 201 -17.98 1.57 -8.67
C PRO A 201 -16.88 0.59 -8.21
N TYR A 202 -15.60 0.99 -8.33
CA TYR A 202 -14.43 0.21 -7.95
C TYR A 202 -13.81 0.69 -6.63
N ASN A 203 -14.32 1.76 -6.03
CA ASN A 203 -13.89 2.33 -4.76
C ASN A 203 -14.48 1.56 -3.55
N GLU A 204 -14.23 0.24 -3.49
CA GLU A 204 -14.90 -0.70 -2.57
C GLU A 204 -14.87 -0.29 -1.09
N PHE A 205 -13.77 0.33 -0.67
CA PHE A 205 -13.56 0.77 0.72
C PHE A 205 -13.85 2.26 0.94
N GLY A 206 -14.26 2.99 -0.11
CA GLY A 206 -14.58 4.41 -0.04
C GLY A 206 -13.39 5.30 0.34
N TYR A 207 -12.14 4.87 0.09
CA TYR A 207 -10.95 5.65 0.42
C TYR A 207 -10.74 6.86 -0.49
N LEU A 208 -11.26 6.79 -1.73
CA LEU A 208 -11.26 7.93 -2.64
C LEU A 208 -12.51 8.76 -2.36
N LYS A 209 -12.35 10.06 -2.12
CA LYS A 209 -13.43 11.00 -1.82
C LYS A 209 -13.52 12.04 -2.92
N ARG A 210 -14.72 12.28 -3.45
CA ARG A 210 -14.91 13.18 -4.61
C ARG A 210 -14.31 14.56 -4.36
N GLU A 211 -14.55 15.13 -3.17
CA GLU A 211 -14.10 16.46 -2.78
C GLU A 211 -12.58 16.58 -2.63
N LYS A 212 -11.85 15.46 -2.56
CA LYS A 212 -10.38 15.42 -2.52
C LYS A 212 -9.77 14.78 -3.76
N PHE A 213 -10.59 14.30 -4.69
CA PHE A 213 -10.12 13.61 -5.88
C PHE A 213 -9.64 14.64 -6.91
N ASN A 214 -8.52 14.33 -7.55
CA ASN A 214 -8.00 15.15 -8.63
C ASN A 214 -7.26 14.26 -9.63
N ILE A 215 -7.11 14.79 -10.84
CA ILE A 215 -6.28 14.21 -11.89
C ILE A 215 -4.98 15.03 -12.01
N ASN A 216 -3.93 14.36 -12.46
CA ASN A 216 -2.72 15.04 -12.90
C ASN A 216 -2.91 15.51 -14.35
N LEU A 217 -2.26 16.60 -14.70
CA LEU A 217 -2.12 17.03 -16.08
C LEU A 217 -0.65 16.94 -16.47
N ASP A 218 -0.40 16.59 -17.72
CA ASP A 218 0.92 16.58 -18.32
C ASP A 218 0.79 16.83 -19.82
N SER A 219 1.89 16.85 -20.57
CA SER A 219 1.86 17.08 -22.01
C SER A 219 2.60 15.99 -22.78
N LYS A 220 2.17 15.77 -24.03
CA LYS A 220 2.87 14.93 -24.98
C LYS A 220 4.25 15.52 -25.29
N GLU A 221 4.36 16.84 -25.39
CA GLU A 221 5.63 17.56 -25.55
C GLU A 221 6.65 17.17 -24.47
N ASN A 222 6.24 17.17 -23.19
CA ASN A 222 7.07 16.73 -22.07
C ASN A 222 7.40 15.24 -22.17
N PHE A 223 6.39 14.40 -22.45
CA PHE A 223 6.55 12.96 -22.64
C PHE A 223 7.56 12.61 -23.76
N ASP A 224 7.53 13.34 -24.86
CA ASP A 224 8.42 13.15 -26.00
C ASP A 224 9.84 13.64 -25.67
N ASN A 225 9.96 14.86 -25.12
CA ASN A 225 11.25 15.53 -24.92
C ASN A 225 12.06 14.99 -23.73
N ASN A 226 11.39 14.62 -22.64
CA ASN A 226 12.04 14.26 -21.37
C ASN A 226 11.95 12.77 -21.04
N TYR A 227 11.11 12.01 -21.76
CA TYR A 227 10.87 10.60 -21.50
C TYR A 227 10.94 9.71 -22.74
N GLU A 228 11.47 10.23 -23.86
CA GLU A 228 11.70 9.48 -25.11
C GLU A 228 10.43 8.76 -25.63
N SER A 229 9.25 9.36 -25.40
CA SER A 229 7.96 8.74 -25.73
C SER A 229 7.76 7.36 -25.05
N ASN A 230 8.38 7.12 -23.89
CA ASN A 230 8.40 5.82 -23.23
C ASN A 230 7.70 5.85 -21.85
N TRP A 231 6.60 5.11 -21.73
CA TRP A 231 5.84 5.00 -20.49
C TRP A 231 6.64 4.43 -19.32
N TYR A 232 7.63 3.57 -19.56
CA TYR A 232 8.50 3.07 -18.50
C TYR A 232 9.35 4.20 -17.92
N TYR A 233 9.91 5.08 -18.76
CA TYR A 233 10.68 6.24 -18.27
C TYR A 233 9.81 7.26 -17.57
N TYR A 234 8.58 7.46 -18.05
CA TYR A 234 7.62 8.36 -17.43
C TYR A 234 7.22 7.96 -16.01
N TYR A 235 7.02 6.66 -15.77
CA TYR A 235 6.57 6.14 -14.47
C TYR A 235 7.68 5.62 -13.55
N LYS A 236 8.94 5.79 -13.94
CA LYS A 236 10.10 5.36 -13.15
C LYS A 236 10.37 6.30 -11.98
#